data_AF-A0A939WUC4-F1
#
_entry.id   AF-A0A939WUC4-F1
#
_cell.length_a   1.000
_cell.length_b   1.000
_cell.length_c   1.000
_cell.angle_alpha   90.00
_cell.angle_beta   90.00
_cell.angle_gamma   90.00
#
_symmetry.space_group_name_H-M   'P 1'
#
loop_
_entity.id
_entity.type
_entity.pdbx_description
1 polymer ?
#
loop_
_entity_poly.entity_id
_entity_poly.type
_entity_poly.pdbx_seq_one_letter_code
_entity_poly.pdbx_strand_id
1 'polypeptide(L)'
;METTNNNNLESFAISSNLFPCVYVGMYESLLSPTRYEEDMSNCMCDDEHPFSYTVVDNDTWRKEIVKCATNFINENVVPMMKKYGLESIDVEKIHSPQYYNFESDCLYFTVNMAANFRELMHKYLAEFRKDEKFEKYIEEHWYSHSGFCSFMPQDFDDIEEFDDEERCIGAYLTLCLLNENGIGLAEEFYEDCGEWLWENTEAAETYDMLEEQNDQLDSFDCEELVRCYRNDNKWNEIYWNLVSKFGGFPWLHESSTKCLDAKHDGCVSKYAENDGMRLLFWAAQQGHTVQDLERLAA
;
A
#
# COMPACT_ATOMS: atom_id res chain seq x y z
N MET A 1 -40.21 36.84 4.53
CA MET A 1 -40.07 35.39 4.83
C MET A 1 -38.82 34.96 4.10
N GLU A 2 -37.67 35.10 4.75
CA GLU A 2 -36.43 34.46 4.30
C GLU A 2 -36.55 32.99 4.70
N THR A 3 -36.75 32.12 3.71
CA THR A 3 -36.61 30.68 3.88
C THR A 3 -35.13 30.37 3.99
N THR A 4 -34.64 30.21 5.23
CA THR A 4 -33.41 29.48 5.50
C THR A 4 -33.60 28.04 5.02
N ASN A 5 -33.13 27.74 3.80
CA ASN A 5 -32.87 26.37 3.39
C ASN A 5 -31.75 25.84 4.28
N ASN A 6 -32.11 25.21 5.39
CA ASN A 6 -31.21 24.30 6.05
C ASN A 6 -31.06 23.10 5.13
N ASN A 7 -30.02 23.13 4.27
CA ASN A 7 -29.52 21.95 3.59
C ASN A 7 -28.90 21.05 4.68
N ASN A 8 -29.74 20.35 5.44
CA ASN A 8 -29.27 19.31 6.34
C ASN A 8 -28.82 18.14 5.46
N LEU A 9 -27.51 17.97 5.33
CA LEU A 9 -26.91 16.77 4.77
C LEU A 9 -27.01 15.64 5.79
N GLU A 10 -27.24 14.42 5.32
CA GLU A 10 -27.05 13.20 6.12
C GLU A 10 -25.68 12.62 5.77
N SER A 11 -24.84 12.38 6.78
CA SER A 11 -23.45 11.96 6.60
C SER A 11 -23.23 10.57 7.16
N PHE A 12 -22.55 9.71 6.42
CA PHE A 12 -22.26 8.33 6.81
C PHE A 12 -20.76 8.04 6.66
N ALA A 13 -20.13 7.57 7.73
CA ALA A 13 -18.74 7.14 7.69
C ALA A 13 -18.69 5.69 7.19
N ILE A 14 -18.10 5.46 6.03
CA ILE A 14 -18.00 4.13 5.42
C ILE A 14 -16.58 3.89 4.89
N SER A 15 -16.37 2.74 4.24
CA SER A 15 -15.09 2.41 3.62
C SER A 15 -15.24 1.92 2.19
N SER A 16 -14.12 1.87 1.47
CA SER A 16 -14.03 1.28 0.14
C SER A 16 -14.44 -0.20 0.08
N ASN A 17 -14.49 -0.90 1.23
CA ASN A 17 -14.99 -2.28 1.28
C ASN A 17 -16.53 -2.35 1.20
N LEU A 18 -17.23 -1.30 1.66
CA LEU A 18 -18.70 -1.20 1.59
C LEU A 18 -19.17 -0.48 0.32
N PHE A 19 -18.38 0.47 -0.16
CA PHE A 19 -18.62 1.20 -1.40
C PHE A 19 -17.35 1.19 -2.28
N PRO A 20 -17.21 0.22 -3.20
CA PRO A 20 -15.97 -0.01 -3.94
C PRO A 20 -15.84 0.95 -5.13
N CYS A 21 -15.78 2.25 -4.86
CA CYS A 21 -15.53 3.27 -5.89
C CYS A 21 -14.03 3.48 -6.18
N VAL A 22 -13.16 2.98 -5.31
CA VAL A 22 -11.69 3.01 -5.41
C VAL A 22 -11.12 1.71 -4.78
N TYR A 23 -9.99 1.23 -5.29
CA TYR A 23 -9.26 0.11 -4.72
C TYR A 23 -7.86 0.55 -4.24
N VAL A 24 -7.57 0.33 -2.95
CA VAL A 24 -6.34 0.78 -2.28
C VAL A 24 -5.52 -0.38 -1.71
N GLY A 25 -5.65 -1.59 -2.27
CA GLY A 25 -4.88 -2.75 -1.84
C GLY A 25 -3.38 -2.49 -2.00
N MET A 26 -2.59 -2.63 -0.93
CA MET A 26 -1.14 -2.38 -0.90
C MET A 26 -0.30 -3.65 -0.69
N TYR A 27 -0.91 -4.77 -0.31
CA TYR A 27 -0.20 -6.04 -0.15
C TYR A 27 0.26 -6.60 -1.51
N GLU A 28 1.58 -6.65 -1.74
CA GLU A 28 2.22 -7.17 -2.97
C GLU A 28 1.64 -6.57 -4.28
N SER A 29 1.17 -5.33 -4.24
CA SER A 29 0.41 -4.68 -5.31
C SER A 29 1.16 -3.50 -5.96
N LEU A 30 0.57 -2.87 -6.98
CA LEU A 30 1.11 -1.65 -7.60
C LEU A 30 1.21 -0.47 -6.63
N LEU A 31 0.31 -0.41 -5.64
CA LEU A 31 0.32 0.64 -4.62
C LEU A 31 1.25 0.29 -3.45
N SER A 32 1.95 -0.84 -3.51
CA SER A 32 2.83 -1.28 -2.44
C SER A 32 4.11 -0.44 -2.40
N PRO A 33 4.41 0.22 -1.27
CA PRO A 33 5.68 0.93 -1.11
C PRO A 33 6.86 -0.02 -1.22
N THR A 34 6.74 -1.24 -0.68
CA THR A 34 7.79 -2.28 -0.79
C THR A 34 8.09 -2.69 -2.21
N ARG A 35 7.05 -2.85 -3.04
CA ARG A 35 7.27 -3.17 -4.45
C ARG A 35 7.98 -2.03 -5.18
N TYR A 36 7.57 -0.78 -4.93
CA TYR A 36 8.23 0.39 -5.49
C TYR A 36 9.71 0.47 -5.07
N GLU A 37 10.01 0.26 -3.79
CA GLU A 37 11.37 0.22 -3.27
C GLU A 37 12.23 -0.83 -4.00
N GLU A 38 11.70 -2.05 -4.19
CA GLU A 38 12.38 -3.14 -4.88
C GLU A 38 12.63 -2.82 -6.36
N ASP A 39 11.60 -2.38 -7.08
CA ASP A 39 11.71 -2.07 -8.50
C ASP A 39 12.66 -0.89 -8.75
N MET A 40 12.59 0.16 -7.93
CA MET A 40 13.49 1.32 -8.04
C MET A 40 14.93 1.00 -7.64
N SER A 41 15.13 0.20 -6.59
CA SER A 41 16.48 -0.26 -6.20
C SER A 41 17.12 -1.08 -7.32
N ASN A 42 16.36 -1.94 -7.99
CA ASN A 42 16.85 -2.70 -9.15
C ASN A 42 17.20 -1.80 -10.35
N CYS A 43 16.52 -0.67 -10.53
CA CYS A 43 16.84 0.29 -11.58
C CYS A 43 18.06 1.16 -11.28
N MET A 44 18.31 1.47 -10.00
CA MET A 44 19.40 2.36 -9.56
C MET A 44 20.70 1.61 -9.24
N CYS A 45 20.61 0.32 -8.89
CA CYS A 45 21.78 -0.53 -8.74
C CYS A 45 22.49 -0.69 -10.08
N ASP A 46 23.72 -0.21 -10.17
CA ASP A 46 24.60 -0.46 -11.31
C ASP A 46 26.00 -0.91 -10.86
N ASP A 47 26.89 -1.09 -11.84
CA ASP A 47 28.26 -1.47 -11.57
C ASP A 47 29.06 -0.39 -10.81
N GLU A 48 28.63 0.86 -10.80
CA GLU A 48 29.32 1.93 -10.08
C GLU A 48 28.71 2.12 -8.67
N HIS A 49 27.44 1.79 -8.50
CA HIS A 49 26.63 1.99 -7.30
C HIS A 49 25.85 0.70 -6.94
N PRO A 50 26.54 -0.42 -6.61
CA PRO A 50 25.89 -1.72 -6.37
C PRO A 50 25.08 -1.77 -5.06
N PHE A 51 24.88 -0.62 -4.42
CA PHE A 51 24.29 -0.49 -3.11
C PHE A 51 23.25 0.63 -3.02
N SER A 52 22.90 1.26 -4.14
CA SER A 52 21.82 2.24 -4.15
C SER A 52 20.50 1.52 -3.92
N TYR A 53 19.81 1.86 -2.83
CA TYR A 53 18.48 1.34 -2.55
C TYR A 53 17.51 2.49 -2.32
N THR A 54 16.26 2.28 -2.70
CA THR A 54 15.18 3.22 -2.47
C THR A 54 14.41 2.80 -1.23
N VAL A 55 14.15 3.75 -0.33
CA VAL A 55 13.24 3.59 0.80
C VAL A 55 12.10 4.57 0.62
N VAL A 56 10.89 4.17 0.99
CA VAL A 56 9.70 5.01 0.94
C VAL A 56 9.24 5.34 2.36
N ASP A 57 8.97 6.63 2.63
CA ASP A 57 8.20 7.01 3.81
C ASP A 57 6.74 6.57 3.63
N ASN A 58 6.37 5.48 4.30
CA ASN A 58 5.03 4.90 4.26
C ASN A 58 3.91 5.91 4.60
N ASP A 59 4.15 6.87 5.49
CA ASP A 59 3.13 7.85 5.86
C ASP A 59 2.91 8.88 4.75
N THR A 60 3.97 9.30 4.07
CA THR A 60 3.89 10.18 2.89
C THR A 60 3.28 9.45 1.70
N TRP A 61 3.69 8.20 1.45
CA TRP A 61 3.11 7.34 0.41
C TRP A 61 1.58 7.21 0.53
N ARG A 62 1.10 6.90 1.75
CA ARG A 62 -0.33 6.79 2.04
C ARG A 62 -1.08 8.11 1.86
N LYS A 63 -0.46 9.25 2.22
CA LYS A 63 -1.07 10.58 1.99
C LYS A 63 -1.23 10.89 0.51
N GLU A 64 -0.26 10.49 -0.32
CA GLU A 64 -0.38 10.68 -1.76
C GLU A 64 -1.47 9.77 -2.36
N ILE A 65 -1.60 8.51 -1.91
CA ILE A 65 -2.75 7.67 -2.31
C ILE A 65 -4.09 8.33 -1.93
N VAL A 66 -4.20 8.87 -0.71
CA VAL A 66 -5.41 9.58 -0.24
C VAL A 66 -5.72 10.79 -1.13
N LYS A 67 -4.71 11.54 -1.53
CA LYS A 67 -4.84 12.70 -2.43
C LYS A 67 -5.27 12.28 -3.83
N CYS A 68 -4.67 11.24 -4.40
CA CYS A 68 -5.10 10.65 -5.67
C CYS A 68 -6.57 10.22 -5.60
N ALA A 69 -6.95 9.49 -4.54
CA ALA A 69 -8.32 9.04 -4.35
C ALA A 69 -9.30 10.22 -4.23
N THR A 70 -8.91 11.27 -3.50
CA THR A 70 -9.72 12.49 -3.35
C THR A 70 -9.99 13.16 -4.71
N ASN A 71 -8.95 13.31 -5.54
CA ASN A 71 -9.09 13.92 -6.86
C ASN A 71 -9.96 13.03 -7.77
N PHE A 72 -9.65 11.74 -7.86
CA PHE A 72 -10.38 10.78 -8.69
C PHE A 72 -11.87 10.71 -8.32
N ILE A 73 -12.19 10.63 -7.03
CA ILE A 73 -13.58 10.58 -6.55
C ILE A 73 -14.33 11.87 -6.93
N ASN A 74 -13.71 13.04 -6.76
CA ASN A 74 -14.35 14.31 -7.07
C ASN A 74 -14.55 14.54 -8.58
N GLU A 75 -13.67 13.98 -9.41
CA GLU A 75 -13.73 14.13 -10.87
C GLU A 75 -14.65 13.09 -11.53
N ASN A 76 -14.63 11.84 -11.06
CA ASN A 76 -15.27 10.72 -11.75
C ASN A 76 -16.50 10.17 -11.02
N VAL A 77 -16.46 10.08 -9.69
CA VAL A 77 -17.52 9.43 -8.89
C VAL A 77 -18.62 10.42 -8.51
N VAL A 78 -18.28 11.51 -7.83
CA VAL A 78 -19.27 12.47 -7.31
C VAL A 78 -20.18 13.02 -8.42
N PRO A 79 -19.66 13.50 -9.57
CA PRO A 79 -20.51 14.09 -10.62
C PRO A 79 -21.52 13.08 -11.18
N MET A 80 -21.10 11.83 -11.36
CA MET A 80 -21.95 10.72 -11.83
C MET A 80 -23.06 10.42 -10.82
N MET A 81 -22.74 10.51 -9.53
CA MET A 81 -23.60 10.04 -8.45
C MET A 81 -24.58 11.11 -7.91
N LYS A 82 -24.43 12.38 -8.30
CA LYS A 82 -25.30 13.50 -7.86
C LYS A 82 -26.80 13.23 -8.03
N LYS A 83 -27.20 12.59 -9.12
CA LYS A 83 -28.62 12.28 -9.39
C LYS A 83 -29.23 11.27 -8.41
N TYR A 84 -28.39 10.52 -7.68
CA TYR A 84 -28.80 9.56 -6.65
C TYR A 84 -28.82 10.16 -5.24
N GLY A 85 -28.52 11.45 -5.11
CA GLY A 85 -28.51 12.18 -3.85
C GLY A 85 -27.14 12.25 -3.17
N LEU A 86 -26.05 11.79 -3.80
CA LEU A 86 -24.70 11.99 -3.27
C LEU A 86 -24.21 13.41 -3.58
N GLU A 87 -23.88 14.19 -2.55
CA GLU A 87 -23.42 15.58 -2.70
C GLU A 87 -21.88 15.67 -2.70
N SER A 88 -21.23 14.97 -1.78
CA SER A 88 -19.76 14.89 -1.70
C SER A 88 -19.29 13.63 -0.99
N ILE A 89 -18.01 13.33 -1.14
CA ILE A 89 -17.29 12.32 -0.37
C ILE A 89 -16.04 12.98 0.20
N ASP A 90 -15.91 12.95 1.52
CA ASP A 90 -14.74 13.45 2.22
C ASP A 90 -13.82 12.27 2.54
N VAL A 91 -12.69 12.18 1.84
CA VAL A 91 -11.70 11.10 2.04
C VAL A 91 -10.85 11.39 3.27
N GLU A 92 -10.70 10.41 4.15
CA GLU A 92 -10.03 10.60 5.45
C GLU A 92 -8.64 9.97 5.49
N LYS A 93 -8.58 8.64 5.45
CA LYS A 93 -7.33 7.89 5.66
C LYS A 93 -7.42 6.49 5.09
N ILE A 94 -6.25 5.90 4.87
CA ILE A 94 -6.11 4.47 4.59
C ILE A 94 -5.93 3.72 5.90
N HIS A 95 -6.65 2.61 6.03
CA HIS A 95 -6.37 1.57 7.03
C HIS A 95 -5.67 0.43 6.35
N SER A 96 -4.57 -0.01 6.96
CA SER A 96 -3.72 -1.08 6.49
C SER A 96 -3.44 -2.00 7.69
N PRO A 97 -4.08 -3.18 7.74
CA PRO A 97 -3.96 -4.06 8.89
C PRO A 97 -2.54 -4.63 8.99
N GLN A 98 -2.03 -4.78 10.21
CA GLN A 98 -0.72 -5.41 10.44
C GLN A 98 -0.70 -6.87 9.97
N TYR A 99 -1.84 -7.56 10.02
CA TYR A 99 -2.00 -8.94 9.60
C TYR A 99 -3.24 -9.09 8.71
N TYR A 100 -3.05 -9.50 7.46
CA TYR A 100 -4.08 -9.62 6.42
C TYR A 100 -4.95 -10.88 6.54
N ASN A 101 -5.20 -11.36 7.75
CA ASN A 101 -5.92 -12.63 7.96
C ASN A 101 -7.43 -12.48 7.78
N PHE A 102 -7.99 -11.32 8.16
CA PHE A 102 -9.43 -11.06 8.17
C PHE A 102 -9.80 -9.65 7.69
N GLU A 103 -8.81 -8.82 7.39
CA GLU A 103 -8.99 -7.45 6.93
C GLU A 103 -8.04 -7.20 5.77
N SER A 104 -8.46 -6.35 4.85
CA SER A 104 -7.67 -5.85 3.73
C SER A 104 -7.42 -4.36 3.90
N ASP A 105 -6.52 -3.80 3.09
CA ASP A 105 -6.41 -2.35 3.01
C ASP A 105 -7.76 -1.75 2.58
N CYS A 106 -8.17 -0.68 3.23
CA CYS A 106 -9.37 0.07 2.85
C CYS A 106 -9.19 1.56 3.06
N LEU A 107 -9.91 2.34 2.24
CA LEU A 107 -9.98 3.78 2.38
C LEU A 107 -11.23 4.12 3.19
N TYR A 108 -11.06 4.86 4.29
CA TYR A 108 -12.18 5.43 5.05
C TYR A 108 -12.56 6.79 4.47
N PHE A 109 -13.86 6.99 4.33
CA PHE A 109 -14.42 8.26 3.85
C PHE A 109 -15.82 8.49 4.41
N THR A 110 -16.19 9.76 4.51
CA THR A 110 -17.52 10.20 4.88
C THR A 110 -18.30 10.55 3.62
N VAL A 111 -19.42 9.86 3.36
CA VAL A 111 -20.33 10.21 2.26
C VAL A 111 -21.39 11.18 2.77
N ASN A 112 -21.61 12.27 2.04
CA ASN A 112 -22.61 13.28 2.38
C ASN A 112 -23.77 13.23 1.39
N MET A 113 -24.96 12.92 1.90
CA MET A 113 -26.18 12.73 1.13
C MET A 113 -27.12 13.93 1.26
N ALA A 114 -27.81 14.26 0.18
CA ALA A 114 -28.85 15.29 0.15
C ALA A 114 -30.01 14.94 1.09
N ALA A 115 -30.70 15.95 1.63
CA ALA A 115 -31.82 15.75 2.57
C ALA A 115 -32.96 14.86 2.04
N ASN A 116 -33.12 14.75 0.72
CA ASN A 116 -34.13 13.92 0.07
C ASN A 116 -33.57 12.58 -0.44
N PHE A 117 -32.36 12.17 -0.06
CA PHE A 117 -31.74 10.98 -0.62
C PHE A 117 -32.56 9.71 -0.34
N ARG A 118 -33.24 9.61 0.81
CA ARG A 118 -34.07 8.44 1.13
C ARG A 118 -35.24 8.27 0.16
N GLU A 119 -35.85 9.37 -0.28
CA GLU A 119 -36.88 9.35 -1.32
C GLU A 119 -36.31 8.90 -2.67
N LEU A 120 -35.10 9.37 -3.01
CA LEU A 120 -34.38 8.94 -4.22
C LEU A 120 -34.00 7.45 -4.13
N MET A 121 -33.53 6.99 -2.99
CA MET A 121 -33.16 5.60 -2.72
C MET A 121 -34.34 4.67 -2.99
N HIS A 122 -35.49 4.88 -2.35
CA HIS A 122 -36.68 4.05 -2.59
C HIS A 122 -37.12 4.09 -4.06
N LYS A 123 -37.06 5.25 -4.71
CA LYS A 123 -37.39 5.37 -6.13
C LYS A 123 -36.46 4.51 -6.99
N TYR A 124 -35.15 4.61 -6.80
CA TYR A 124 -34.16 3.90 -7.61
C TYR A 124 -34.13 2.41 -7.30
N LEU A 125 -34.25 2.00 -6.04
CA LEU A 125 -34.37 0.58 -5.68
C LEU A 125 -35.60 -0.06 -6.34
N ALA A 126 -36.74 0.63 -6.37
CA ALA A 126 -37.93 0.18 -7.11
C ALA A 126 -37.74 0.09 -8.63
N GLU A 127 -36.81 0.87 -9.21
CA GLU A 127 -36.41 0.75 -10.60
C GLU A 127 -35.43 -0.43 -10.80
N PHE A 128 -34.44 -0.57 -9.93
CA PHE A 128 -33.42 -1.63 -9.97
C PHE A 128 -34.03 -3.02 -9.81
N ARG A 129 -35.04 -3.19 -8.95
CA ARG A 129 -35.79 -4.45 -8.80
C ARG A 129 -36.42 -4.99 -10.10
N LYS A 130 -36.55 -4.16 -11.15
CA LYS A 130 -37.14 -4.58 -12.44
C LYS A 130 -36.10 -5.13 -13.42
N ASP A 131 -34.82 -5.02 -13.10
CA ASP A 131 -33.72 -5.44 -13.96
C ASP A 131 -32.91 -6.53 -13.23
N GLU A 132 -32.93 -7.74 -13.80
CA GLU A 132 -32.33 -8.96 -13.24
C GLU A 132 -30.83 -8.80 -12.93
N LYS A 133 -30.13 -7.88 -13.59
CA LYS A 133 -28.70 -7.66 -13.35
C LYS A 133 -28.38 -7.27 -11.91
N PHE A 134 -29.29 -6.56 -11.23
CA PHE A 134 -29.05 -6.10 -9.86
C PHE A 134 -29.27 -7.23 -8.86
N GLU A 135 -30.35 -8.00 -9.01
CA GLU A 135 -30.60 -9.20 -8.20
C GLU A 135 -29.44 -10.20 -8.33
N LYS A 136 -29.01 -10.45 -9.57
CA LYS A 136 -27.85 -11.30 -9.85
C LYS A 136 -26.57 -10.79 -9.19
N TYR A 137 -26.31 -9.47 -9.22
CA TYR A 137 -25.14 -8.89 -8.55
C TYR A 137 -25.18 -9.11 -7.04
N ILE A 138 -26.33 -8.90 -6.41
CA ILE A 138 -26.52 -9.14 -4.97
C ILE A 138 -26.25 -10.63 -4.64
N GLU A 139 -26.81 -11.56 -5.42
CA GLU A 139 -26.61 -13.00 -5.24
C GLU A 139 -25.14 -13.44 -5.41
N GLU A 140 -24.43 -12.85 -6.38
CA GLU A 140 -23.04 -13.24 -6.69
C GLU A 140 -22.02 -12.63 -5.71
N HIS A 141 -22.30 -11.44 -5.15
CA HIS A 141 -21.31 -10.68 -4.38
C HIS A 141 -21.64 -10.52 -2.89
N TRP A 142 -22.91 -10.53 -2.50
CA TRP A 142 -23.34 -10.19 -1.13
C TRP A 142 -24.01 -11.35 -0.41
N TYR A 143 -24.22 -12.48 -1.08
CA TYR A 143 -24.89 -13.61 -0.46
C TYR A 143 -23.96 -14.39 0.47
N SER A 144 -24.49 -14.83 1.61
CA SER A 144 -23.74 -15.72 2.51
C SER A 144 -23.68 -17.14 1.94
N HIS A 145 -22.53 -17.79 2.05
CA HIS A 145 -22.35 -19.18 1.61
C HIS A 145 -21.84 -20.06 2.75
N SER A 146 -21.93 -21.38 2.61
CA SER A 146 -21.45 -22.30 3.63
C SER A 146 -19.96 -22.07 3.91
N GLY A 147 -19.64 -21.59 5.12
CA GLY A 147 -18.27 -21.23 5.52
C GLY A 147 -17.89 -19.76 5.32
N PHE A 148 -18.78 -18.93 4.77
CA PHE A 148 -18.57 -17.50 4.56
C PHE A 148 -19.84 -16.71 4.93
N CYS A 149 -19.73 -15.80 5.89
CA CYS A 149 -20.83 -14.88 6.21
C CYS A 149 -20.58 -13.56 5.49
N SER A 150 -21.51 -13.17 4.63
CA SER A 150 -21.53 -11.82 4.10
C SER A 150 -22.00 -10.86 5.19
N PHE A 151 -21.42 -9.66 5.17
CA PHE A 151 -21.82 -8.55 6.01
C PHE A 151 -22.58 -7.49 5.22
N MET A 152 -22.95 -7.76 3.97
CA MET A 152 -23.76 -6.85 3.16
C MET A 152 -25.25 -7.21 3.24
N PRO A 153 -26.17 -6.26 3.00
CA PRO A 153 -27.59 -6.55 2.80
C PRO A 153 -27.77 -7.61 1.72
N GLN A 154 -28.62 -8.61 1.94
CA GLN A 154 -28.72 -9.79 1.04
C GLN A 154 -29.87 -9.69 0.04
N ASP A 155 -30.72 -8.69 0.18
CA ASP A 155 -31.75 -8.35 -0.79
C ASP A 155 -32.09 -6.85 -0.74
N PHE A 156 -33.01 -6.43 -1.60
CA PHE A 156 -33.44 -5.04 -1.65
C PHE A 156 -34.30 -4.62 -0.44
N ASP A 157 -34.99 -5.56 0.21
CA ASP A 157 -35.83 -5.26 1.37
C ASP A 157 -34.92 -4.90 2.55
N ASP A 158 -33.82 -5.64 2.75
CA ASP A 158 -32.77 -5.32 3.75
C ASP A 158 -32.21 -3.89 3.54
N ILE A 159 -31.98 -3.48 2.30
CA ILE A 159 -31.46 -2.13 1.97
C ILE A 159 -32.51 -1.05 2.27
N GLU A 160 -33.78 -1.33 1.97
CA GLU A 160 -34.89 -0.38 2.18
C GLU A 160 -35.28 -0.21 3.65
N GLU A 161 -35.14 -1.26 4.47
CA GLU A 161 -35.32 -1.20 5.92
C GLU A 161 -34.29 -0.25 6.56
N PHE A 162 -33.07 -0.23 6.02
CA PHE A 162 -32.00 0.70 6.41
C PHE A 162 -31.63 0.62 7.91
N ASP A 163 -31.67 -0.59 8.49
CA ASP A 163 -31.38 -0.84 9.91
C ASP A 163 -29.89 -0.67 10.24
N ASP A 164 -29.00 -1.09 9.32
CA ASP A 164 -27.56 -0.89 9.41
C ASP A 164 -27.14 0.16 8.37
N GLU A 165 -27.17 1.42 8.80
CA GLU A 165 -27.08 2.58 7.90
C GLU A 165 -25.80 2.55 7.04
N GLU A 166 -24.66 2.16 7.60
CA GLU A 166 -23.35 2.13 6.92
C GLU A 166 -23.32 1.10 5.78
N ARG A 167 -23.84 -0.10 6.03
CA ARG A 167 -23.90 -1.16 5.03
C ARG A 167 -24.98 -0.88 3.99
N CYS A 168 -26.13 -0.35 4.42
CA CYS A 168 -27.23 -0.03 3.51
C CYS A 168 -26.86 1.11 2.56
N ILE A 169 -26.19 2.17 3.06
CA ILE A 169 -25.72 3.25 2.17
C ILE A 169 -24.63 2.75 1.22
N GLY A 170 -23.69 1.92 1.69
CA GLY A 170 -22.66 1.30 0.84
C GLY A 170 -23.27 0.43 -0.26
N ALA A 171 -24.24 -0.41 0.09
CA ALA A 171 -24.98 -1.25 -0.85
C ALA A 171 -25.73 -0.41 -1.89
N TYR A 172 -26.52 0.57 -1.45
CA TYR A 172 -27.26 1.46 -2.35
C TYR A 172 -26.33 2.17 -3.35
N LEU A 173 -25.25 2.79 -2.88
CA LEU A 173 -24.30 3.49 -3.75
C LEU A 173 -23.60 2.53 -4.71
N THR A 174 -23.34 1.28 -4.29
CA THR A 174 -22.77 0.24 -5.18
C THR A 174 -23.74 -0.13 -6.31
N LEU A 175 -25.03 -0.29 -6.03
CA LEU A 175 -26.03 -0.52 -7.08
C LEU A 175 -26.15 0.69 -8.02
N CYS A 176 -26.03 1.91 -7.49
CA CYS A 176 -25.97 3.11 -8.31
C CYS A 176 -24.75 3.12 -9.25
N LEU A 177 -23.56 2.72 -8.78
CA LEU A 177 -22.39 2.53 -9.66
C LEU A 177 -22.66 1.47 -10.72
N LEU A 178 -23.25 0.33 -10.36
CA LEU A 178 -23.63 -0.71 -11.32
C LEU A 178 -24.57 -0.18 -12.39
N ASN A 179 -25.53 0.68 -12.02
CA ASN A 179 -26.43 1.30 -12.98
C ASN A 179 -25.70 2.21 -13.99
N GLU A 180 -24.66 2.92 -13.55
CA GLU A 180 -23.86 3.80 -14.38
C GLU A 180 -22.73 3.10 -15.13
N ASN A 181 -22.61 1.77 -15.00
CA ASN A 181 -21.48 0.97 -15.45
C ASN A 181 -20.14 1.43 -14.82
N GLY A 182 -20.19 2.00 -13.62
CA GLY A 182 -19.06 2.54 -12.88
C GLY A 182 -18.35 1.54 -11.97
N ILE A 183 -18.70 0.24 -12.01
CA ILE A 183 -18.03 -0.79 -11.18
C ILE A 183 -16.54 -0.91 -11.51
N GLY A 184 -16.12 -0.61 -12.74
CA GLY A 184 -14.71 -0.61 -13.15
C GLY A 184 -13.88 0.57 -12.62
N LEU A 185 -14.51 1.59 -12.02
CA LEU A 185 -13.79 2.79 -11.53
C LEU A 185 -12.75 2.45 -10.47
N ALA A 186 -12.97 1.40 -9.68
CA ALA A 186 -12.01 0.98 -8.66
C ALA A 186 -10.70 0.47 -9.27
N GLU A 187 -10.77 -0.23 -10.40
CA GLU A 187 -9.61 -0.73 -11.15
C GLU A 187 -8.93 0.42 -11.90
N GLU A 188 -9.70 1.30 -12.54
CA GLU A 188 -9.18 2.52 -13.20
C GLU A 188 -8.39 3.39 -12.23
N PHE A 189 -8.96 3.66 -11.04
CA PHE A 189 -8.25 4.37 -9.98
C PHE A 189 -6.94 3.67 -9.58
N TYR A 190 -6.98 2.34 -9.42
CA TYR A 190 -5.82 1.57 -8.97
C TYR A 190 -4.66 1.65 -9.95
N GLU A 191 -4.94 1.57 -11.26
CA GLU A 191 -3.95 1.72 -12.32
C GLU A 191 -3.41 3.15 -12.38
N ASP A 192 -4.30 4.15 -12.45
CA ASP A 192 -3.94 5.57 -12.54
C ASP A 192 -3.13 6.03 -11.32
N CYS A 193 -3.53 5.61 -10.13
CA CYS A 193 -2.82 5.93 -8.90
C CYS A 193 -1.45 5.25 -8.85
N GLY A 194 -1.34 4.01 -9.33
CA GLY A 194 -0.07 3.30 -9.42
C GLY A 194 0.91 4.00 -10.37
N GLU A 195 0.45 4.40 -11.55
CA GLU A 195 1.24 5.17 -12.51
C GLU A 195 1.66 6.54 -11.93
N TRP A 196 0.72 7.25 -11.31
CA TRP A 196 1.01 8.54 -10.68
C TRP A 196 2.09 8.44 -9.60
N LEU A 197 1.99 7.45 -8.70
CA LEU A 197 2.99 7.22 -7.65
C LEU A 197 4.35 6.84 -8.23
N TRP A 198 4.36 6.07 -9.31
CA TRP A 198 5.58 5.68 -10.01
C TRP A 198 6.32 6.90 -10.60
N GLU A 199 5.57 7.83 -11.21
CA GLU A 199 6.12 9.03 -11.85
C GLU A 199 6.44 10.16 -10.87
N ASN A 200 5.76 10.24 -9.72
CA ASN A 200 5.92 11.32 -8.76
C ASN A 200 6.77 10.89 -7.56
N THR A 201 8.08 10.91 -7.77
CA THR A 201 9.11 10.56 -6.78
C THR A 201 9.11 11.40 -5.51
N GLU A 202 8.47 12.58 -5.47
CA GLU A 202 8.34 13.37 -4.22
C GLU A 202 7.51 12.66 -3.12
N ALA A 203 6.77 11.59 -3.47
CA ALA A 203 6.08 10.72 -2.52
C ALA A 203 7.03 9.79 -1.74
N ALA A 204 8.24 9.60 -2.25
CA ALA A 204 9.29 8.79 -1.68
C ALA A 204 10.47 9.71 -1.34
N GLU A 205 10.81 9.89 -0.07
CA GLU A 205 12.14 10.41 0.26
C GLU A 205 13.16 9.37 -0.19
N THR A 206 13.65 9.51 -1.43
CA THR A 206 14.66 8.61 -2.01
C THR A 206 15.93 8.74 -1.20
N TYR A 207 16.11 7.81 -0.27
CA TYR A 207 17.28 7.76 0.58
C TYR A 207 18.34 6.89 -0.08
N ASP A 208 19.23 7.49 -0.87
CA ASP A 208 20.49 6.84 -1.21
C ASP A 208 21.39 6.89 0.03
N MET A 209 21.17 5.94 0.94
CA MET A 209 21.79 5.90 2.27
C MET A 209 23.32 5.84 2.24
N LEU A 210 23.92 5.52 1.09
CA LEU A 210 25.37 5.60 0.93
C LEU A 210 25.85 6.97 0.45
N GLU A 211 25.06 7.72 -0.31
CA GLU A 211 25.43 9.10 -0.67
C GLU A 211 25.25 10.08 0.49
N GLU A 212 24.21 9.98 1.33
CA GLU A 212 24.12 10.85 2.52
C GLU A 212 25.07 10.41 3.64
N GLN A 213 25.37 9.10 3.74
CA GLN A 213 26.51 8.68 4.55
C GLN A 213 27.85 9.01 3.88
N ASN A 214 27.96 9.38 2.60
CA ASN A 214 29.24 9.78 1.98
C ASN A 214 29.86 11.01 2.66
N ASP A 215 29.10 11.92 3.26
CA ASP A 215 29.72 12.97 4.08
C ASP A 215 30.44 12.41 5.34
N GLN A 216 30.19 11.15 5.73
CA GLN A 216 30.93 10.39 6.74
C GLN A 216 31.79 9.22 6.16
N LEU A 217 31.41 8.67 4.99
CA LEU A 217 31.99 7.52 4.28
C LEU A 217 32.94 7.91 3.15
N ASP A 218 33.08 9.20 2.79
CA ASP A 218 34.18 9.73 1.97
C ASP A 218 35.55 9.47 2.64
N SER A 219 35.54 9.06 3.91
CA SER A 219 36.71 8.59 4.65
C SER A 219 36.89 7.07 4.66
N PHE A 220 35.96 6.31 4.09
CA PHE A 220 35.82 4.86 4.26
C PHE A 220 35.86 4.09 2.92
N ASP A 221 36.62 2.99 2.89
CA ASP A 221 37.03 2.24 1.70
C ASP A 221 35.91 1.35 1.11
N CYS A 222 34.70 1.89 0.93
CA CYS A 222 33.57 1.19 0.29
C CYS A 222 33.91 0.72 -1.13
N GLU A 223 34.76 1.47 -1.84
CA GLU A 223 35.25 1.09 -3.16
C GLU A 223 36.14 -0.17 -3.10
N GLU A 224 36.98 -0.33 -2.06
CA GLU A 224 37.80 -1.52 -1.87
C GLU A 224 36.94 -2.74 -1.53
N LEU A 225 35.91 -2.57 -0.70
CA LEU A 225 34.92 -3.61 -0.38
C LEU A 225 34.19 -4.11 -1.65
N VAL A 226 33.69 -3.20 -2.49
CA VAL A 226 33.02 -3.54 -3.77
C VAL A 226 33.98 -4.24 -4.72
N ARG A 227 35.21 -3.72 -4.87
CA ARG A 227 36.23 -4.36 -5.70
C ARG A 227 36.59 -5.75 -5.19
N CYS A 228 36.60 -5.94 -3.87
CA CYS A 228 36.84 -7.25 -3.26
C CYS A 228 35.67 -8.20 -3.53
N TYR A 229 34.43 -7.76 -3.36
CA TYR A 229 33.22 -8.55 -3.67
C TYR A 229 33.21 -9.04 -5.11
N ARG A 230 33.51 -8.15 -6.06
CA ARG A 230 33.63 -8.47 -7.50
C ARG A 230 34.75 -9.46 -7.80
N ASN A 231 35.74 -9.56 -6.93
CA ASN A 231 36.76 -10.57 -7.02
C ASN A 231 36.28 -11.84 -6.31
N ASP A 232 35.43 -12.61 -7.01
CA ASP A 232 34.76 -13.81 -6.51
C ASP A 232 35.67 -14.72 -5.69
N ASN A 233 36.93 -14.92 -6.12
CA ASN A 233 37.85 -15.80 -5.41
C ASN A 233 38.25 -15.26 -4.03
N LYS A 234 38.61 -13.97 -3.95
CA LYS A 234 39.02 -13.33 -2.70
C LYS A 234 37.82 -13.17 -1.76
N TRP A 235 36.67 -12.78 -2.30
CA TRP A 235 35.45 -12.64 -1.51
C TRP A 235 34.97 -13.98 -0.96
N ASN A 236 34.95 -15.04 -1.78
CA ASN A 236 34.57 -16.37 -1.33
C ASN A 236 35.48 -16.88 -0.20
N GLU A 237 36.79 -16.64 -0.28
CA GLU A 237 37.72 -17.01 0.78
C GLU A 237 37.39 -16.32 2.11
N ILE A 238 37.23 -15.00 2.10
CA ILE A 238 36.86 -14.21 3.28
C ILE A 238 35.52 -14.70 3.85
N TYR A 239 34.52 -14.86 2.97
CA TYR A 239 33.18 -15.31 3.31
C TYR A 239 33.20 -16.68 4.02
N TRP A 240 33.79 -17.70 3.41
CA TRP A 240 33.77 -19.05 3.96
C TRP A 240 34.64 -19.17 5.23
N ASN A 241 35.71 -18.40 5.34
CA ASN A 241 36.53 -18.35 6.55
C ASN A 241 35.77 -17.74 7.73
N LEU A 242 35.02 -16.65 7.50
CA LEU A 242 34.13 -16.07 8.51
C LEU A 242 33.04 -17.07 8.94
N VAL A 243 32.37 -17.71 7.98
CA VAL A 243 31.32 -18.71 8.28
C VAL A 243 31.88 -19.87 9.11
N SER A 244 33.04 -20.38 8.73
CA SER A 244 33.73 -21.46 9.45
C SER A 244 34.10 -21.06 10.88
N LYS A 245 34.65 -19.86 11.07
CA LYS A 245 35.13 -19.37 12.37
C LYS A 245 34.00 -19.08 13.35
N PHE A 246 32.89 -18.52 12.89
CA PHE A 246 31.75 -18.17 13.73
C PHE A 246 30.68 -19.28 13.81
N GLY A 247 30.87 -20.41 13.10
CA GLY A 247 29.94 -21.54 13.13
C GLY A 247 28.59 -21.23 12.47
N GLY A 248 28.56 -20.25 11.57
CA GLY A 248 27.35 -19.69 10.96
C GLY A 248 27.64 -18.33 10.34
N PHE A 249 26.60 -17.67 9.81
CA PHE A 249 26.74 -16.36 9.18
C PHE A 249 26.83 -15.24 10.24
N PRO A 250 27.99 -14.58 10.42
CA PRO A 250 28.15 -13.58 11.49
C PRO A 250 27.22 -12.38 11.37
N TRP A 251 26.65 -12.11 10.19
CA TRP A 251 25.69 -11.04 9.92
C TRP A 251 24.21 -11.44 10.11
N LEU A 252 23.90 -12.69 10.51
CA LEU A 252 22.51 -13.19 10.67
C LEU A 252 22.13 -13.58 12.12
N HIS A 253 23.01 -13.42 13.12
CA HIS A 253 22.77 -13.97 14.46
C HIS A 253 22.45 -12.91 15.53
N GLU A 254 21.19 -12.82 15.96
CA GLU A 254 20.75 -11.97 17.10
C GLU A 254 21.21 -12.48 18.48
N SER A 255 21.67 -13.73 18.62
CA SER A 255 21.69 -14.41 19.93
C SER A 255 23.01 -15.00 20.43
N SER A 256 24.12 -14.98 19.67
CA SER A 256 25.34 -15.70 20.08
C SER A 256 26.66 -14.91 20.09
N THR A 257 26.70 -13.66 19.63
CA THR A 257 27.90 -12.82 19.78
C THR A 257 27.54 -11.40 20.13
N LYS A 258 27.68 -11.04 21.40
CA LYS A 258 27.79 -9.65 21.90
C LYS A 258 29.02 -8.89 21.33
N CYS A 259 29.60 -9.37 20.24
CA CYS A 259 30.91 -8.94 19.74
C CYS A 259 30.79 -7.96 18.57
N LEU A 260 29.64 -7.92 17.90
CA LEU A 260 29.40 -7.15 16.69
C LEU A 260 27.97 -6.62 16.76
N ASP A 261 27.80 -5.43 17.33
CA ASP A 261 26.51 -4.72 17.43
C ASP A 261 26.03 -4.34 16.03
N ALA A 262 25.46 -5.31 15.30
CA ALA A 262 24.74 -5.01 14.07
C ALA A 262 23.57 -4.09 14.43
N LYS A 263 23.61 -2.83 13.97
CA LYS A 263 22.38 -2.07 13.75
C LYS A 263 21.65 -2.82 12.65
N HIS A 264 20.83 -3.79 13.05
CA HIS A 264 20.10 -4.63 12.13
C HIS A 264 19.00 -3.79 11.49
N ASP A 265 19.35 -3.02 10.46
CA ASP A 265 18.34 -2.45 9.58
C ASP A 265 17.85 -3.58 8.68
N GLY A 266 16.60 -4.02 8.88
CA GLY A 266 15.99 -5.10 8.10
C GLY A 266 16.03 -4.88 6.59
N CYS A 267 16.27 -3.64 6.15
CA CYS A 267 16.46 -3.23 4.77
C CYS A 267 17.64 -3.95 4.09
N VAL A 268 18.80 -4.09 4.75
CA VAL A 268 19.99 -4.70 4.14
C VAL A 268 19.80 -6.17 3.79
N SER A 269 19.08 -6.92 4.62
CA SER A 269 18.78 -8.33 4.35
C SER A 269 17.76 -8.53 3.22
N LYS A 270 16.92 -7.52 2.96
CA LYS A 270 15.81 -7.56 1.98
C LYS A 270 16.30 -7.36 0.55
N TYR A 271 17.25 -6.45 0.33
CA TYR A 271 17.74 -6.08 -1.02
C TYR A 271 19.02 -6.80 -1.46
N ALA A 272 19.60 -7.66 -0.63
CA ALA A 272 20.79 -8.41 -0.98
C ALA A 272 20.46 -9.64 -1.86
N GLU A 273 21.02 -9.70 -3.07
CA GLU A 273 20.80 -10.80 -4.02
C GLU A 273 21.38 -12.14 -3.55
N ASN A 274 22.40 -12.10 -2.69
CA ASN A 274 23.04 -13.28 -2.13
C ASN A 274 23.68 -12.99 -0.77
N ASP A 275 24.07 -14.04 -0.04
CA ASP A 275 24.68 -13.90 1.29
C ASP A 275 26.04 -13.19 1.28
N GLY A 276 26.75 -13.22 0.15
CA GLY A 276 27.97 -12.44 -0.03
C GLY A 276 27.67 -10.93 -0.02
N MET A 277 26.62 -10.51 -0.70
CA MET A 277 26.16 -9.13 -0.68
C MET A 277 25.67 -8.70 0.71
N ARG A 278 25.03 -9.60 1.47
CA ARG A 278 24.65 -9.35 2.87
C ARG A 278 25.86 -9.09 3.78
N LEU A 279 26.92 -9.90 3.64
CA LEU A 279 28.18 -9.68 4.36
C LEU A 279 28.79 -8.32 3.99
N LEU A 280 28.73 -7.96 2.71
CA LEU A 280 29.26 -6.70 2.19
C LEU A 280 28.51 -5.49 2.77
N PHE A 281 27.18 -5.52 2.77
CA PHE A 281 26.36 -4.49 3.38
C PHE A 281 26.57 -4.36 4.89
N TRP A 282 26.62 -5.50 5.60
CA TRP A 282 26.93 -5.51 7.03
C TRP A 282 28.30 -4.87 7.30
N ALA A 283 29.32 -5.22 6.51
CA ALA A 283 30.66 -4.66 6.65
C ALA A 283 30.67 -3.14 6.45
N ALA A 284 29.96 -2.64 5.42
CA ALA A 284 29.82 -1.21 5.16
C ALA A 284 29.12 -0.48 6.32
N GLN A 285 27.98 -0.99 6.80
CA GLN A 285 27.23 -0.41 7.92
C GLN A 285 28.01 -0.35 9.24
N GLN A 286 28.92 -1.31 9.43
CA GLN A 286 29.77 -1.38 10.63
C GLN A 286 31.06 -0.58 10.49
N GLY A 287 31.33 0.00 9.31
CA GLY A 287 32.62 0.63 9.03
C GLY A 287 33.77 -0.38 9.14
N HIS A 288 33.62 -1.55 8.51
CA HIS A 288 34.69 -2.56 8.37
C HIS A 288 35.36 -2.45 7.01
N THR A 289 36.69 -2.38 6.98
CA THR A 289 37.46 -2.47 5.73
C THR A 289 37.62 -3.93 5.28
N VAL A 290 38.09 -4.17 4.04
CA VAL A 290 38.47 -5.52 3.58
C VAL A 290 39.48 -6.17 4.53
N GLN A 291 40.43 -5.38 5.04
CA GLN A 291 41.47 -5.85 5.97
C GLN A 291 40.89 -6.22 7.35
N ASP A 292 39.85 -5.54 7.81
CA ASP A 292 39.15 -5.91 9.03
C ASP A 292 38.41 -7.23 8.85
N LEU A 293 37.78 -7.45 7.68
CA LEU A 293 37.16 -8.73 7.34
C LEU A 293 38.19 -9.86 7.27
N GLU A 294 39.33 -9.64 6.63
CA GLU A 294 40.43 -10.62 6.60
C GLU A 294 40.95 -10.95 8.01
N ARG A 295 41.08 -9.94 8.89
CA ARG A 295 41.49 -10.14 10.29
C ARG A 295 40.42 -10.87 11.10
N LEU A 296 39.14 -10.58 10.84
CA LEU A 296 38.02 -11.30 11.45
C LEU A 296 37.96 -12.74 10.95
N ALA A 297 38.33 -13.00 9.69
CA ALA A 297 38.31 -14.31 9.05
C ALA A 297 39.49 -15.23 9.47
N ALA A 298 40.65 -14.65 9.78
CA ALA A 298 41.88 -15.37 10.19
C ALA A 298 41.81 -15.93 11.62
#